data_AF-A0A0S7YH65-F1
#
_entry.id   AF-A0A0S7YH65-F1
#
_cell.length_a   1.000
_cell.length_b   1.000
_cell.length_c   1.000
_cell.angle_alpha   90.00
_cell.angle_beta   90.00
_cell.angle_gamma   90.00
#
_symmetry.space_group_name_H-M   'P 1'
#
loop_
_entity.id
_entity.type
_entity.pdbx_description
1 polymer ?
#
loop_
_entity_poly.entity_id
_entity_poly.type
_entity_poly.pdbx_seq_one_letter_code
_entity_poly.pdbx_strand_id
1 'polypeptide(L)'
;MHITGKGKNLSDILKNVVELETQGNIVGAIKELKKAIVLNPKDGNLYNRIGDLYIKSNNTKEAIDAYKKGVEVFRQEKFSRNALALCRKILRYNPKDTEIDLVTADLYYRLDERSEALIYLFRYIDKHRAERNVEEIIHAVEKIKKLGTPSRETVKRITETYAALSREDLANEFQISIKKEEKVAEEKPTISQKPASPREPPPPQKSKEIDEEKLKDDMIRLDGTIKGVETALVDLRKAIRLDEVISALDSSLIALSDEHKKSIALLQKSLNLSLDKLQNSIENLKEHSRENVNELKPLFNDLGKTLDDLNKNQTSFVKKMDESLMRVGSNFSTTTKEAFAEIKNMLSIYQKTIDVMCLKFDAARDFDISLLNVSKEIKTGIQGMSDSLTTFFSLQKIKEKRQNLYTYIIMSIIAVICGLLVFLVLK
;
A
#
# COMPACT_ATOMS: atom_id res chain seq x y z
N MET A 1 23.54 5.16 -55.09
CA MET A 1 24.08 6.05 -54.04
C MET A 1 24.07 5.27 -52.72
N HIS A 2 25.23 4.74 -52.33
CA HIS A 2 25.44 4.22 -50.98
C HIS A 2 25.48 5.40 -50.01
N ILE A 3 24.49 5.52 -49.12
CA ILE A 3 24.58 6.41 -47.96
C ILE A 3 25.23 5.61 -46.84
N THR A 4 26.56 5.59 -46.82
CA THR A 4 27.39 5.13 -45.72
C THR A 4 27.40 6.19 -44.61
N GLY A 5 26.27 6.36 -43.92
CA GLY A 5 26.25 7.01 -42.61
C GLY A 5 26.37 5.92 -41.55
N LYS A 6 27.47 5.89 -40.79
CA LYS A 6 27.56 5.10 -39.55
C LYS A 6 26.39 5.52 -38.65
N GLY A 7 25.28 4.78 -38.69
CA GLY A 7 24.19 4.96 -37.74
C GLY A 7 24.76 4.72 -36.36
N LYS A 8 24.77 5.75 -35.50
CA LYS A 8 25.12 5.59 -34.09
C LYS A 8 24.27 4.46 -33.53
N ASN A 9 24.92 3.41 -33.03
CA ASN A 9 24.21 2.28 -32.46
C ASN A 9 23.54 2.72 -31.14
N LEU A 10 22.49 2.03 -30.69
CA LEU A 10 21.76 2.39 -29.46
C LEU A 10 22.73 2.47 -28.26
N SER A 11 23.71 1.58 -28.21
CA SER A 11 24.79 1.57 -27.21
C SER A 11 25.60 2.87 -27.19
N ASP A 12 25.89 3.44 -28.36
CA ASP A 12 26.72 4.64 -28.48
C ASP A 12 25.94 5.88 -28.05
N ILE A 13 24.63 5.90 -28.32
CA ILE A 13 23.73 6.95 -27.86
C ILE A 13 23.63 6.89 -26.33
N LEU A 14 23.45 5.70 -25.74
CA LEU A 14 23.37 5.55 -24.29
C LEU A 14 24.69 5.90 -23.57
N LYS A 15 25.85 5.59 -24.17
CA LYS A 15 27.15 6.06 -23.64
C LYS A 15 27.24 7.58 -23.64
N ASN A 16 26.88 8.22 -24.75
CA ASN A 16 26.85 9.67 -24.88
C ASN A 16 25.88 10.33 -23.87
N VAL A 17 24.73 9.70 -23.60
CA VAL A 17 23.79 10.17 -22.57
C VAL A 17 24.45 10.17 -21.19
N VAL A 18 25.18 9.10 -20.83
CA VAL A 18 25.88 9.01 -19.54
C VAL A 18 26.96 10.08 -19.43
N GLU A 19 27.74 10.33 -20.48
CA GLU A 19 28.74 11.40 -20.51
C GLU A 19 28.13 12.80 -20.36
N LEU A 20 26.98 13.05 -20.98
CA LEU A 20 26.25 14.32 -20.84
C LEU A 20 25.66 14.47 -19.43
N GLU A 21 25.21 13.38 -18.81
CA GLU A 21 24.75 13.36 -17.42
C GLU A 21 25.89 13.69 -16.44
N THR A 22 27.10 13.14 -16.64
CA THR A 22 28.25 13.43 -15.76
C THR A 22 28.77 14.85 -15.93
N GLN A 23 28.64 15.42 -17.13
CA GLN A 23 28.94 16.83 -17.40
C GLN A 23 27.87 17.81 -16.87
N GLY A 24 26.76 17.30 -16.31
CA GLY A 24 25.63 18.12 -15.86
C GLY A 24 24.79 18.72 -17.00
N ASN A 25 25.06 18.34 -18.26
CA ASN A 25 24.30 18.80 -19.42
C ASN A 25 23.01 17.97 -19.60
N ILE A 26 22.05 18.21 -18.71
CA ILE A 26 20.77 17.49 -18.67
C ILE A 26 19.96 17.69 -19.96
N VAL A 27 19.98 18.89 -20.54
CA VAL A 27 19.26 19.20 -21.78
C VAL A 27 19.81 18.40 -22.96
N GLY A 28 21.13 18.29 -23.07
CA GLY A 28 21.81 17.47 -24.07
C GLY A 28 21.49 15.98 -23.89
N ALA A 29 21.54 15.48 -22.65
CA ALA A 29 21.22 14.08 -22.35
C ALA A 29 19.78 13.71 -22.74
N ILE A 30 18.80 14.58 -22.46
CA ILE A 30 17.41 14.38 -22.89
C ILE A 30 17.29 14.37 -24.42
N LYS A 31 18.01 15.24 -25.13
CA LYS A 31 18.01 15.26 -26.60
C LYS A 31 18.54 13.97 -27.21
N GLU A 32 19.60 13.41 -26.64
CA GLU A 32 20.15 12.12 -27.07
C GLU A 32 19.23 10.95 -26.70
N LEU A 33 18.61 10.94 -25.52
CA LEU A 33 17.60 9.93 -25.15
C LEU A 33 16.37 9.97 -26.07
N LYS A 34 15.93 11.14 -26.54
CA LYS A 34 14.85 11.24 -27.53
C LYS A 34 15.22 10.57 -28.85
N LYS A 35 16.50 10.60 -29.26
CA LYS A 35 16.98 9.83 -30.42
C LYS A 35 16.96 8.33 -30.14
N ALA A 36 17.35 7.91 -28.93
CA ALA A 36 17.26 6.51 -28.52
C ALA A 36 15.82 5.96 -28.60
N ILE A 37 14.82 6.77 -28.22
CA ILE A 37 13.40 6.40 -28.35
C ILE A 37 13.00 6.16 -29.81
N VAL A 38 13.51 6.97 -30.75
CA VAL A 38 13.20 6.78 -32.18
C VAL A 38 13.73 5.43 -32.68
N LEU A 39 14.87 4.98 -32.16
CA LEU A 39 15.45 3.68 -32.52
C LEU A 39 14.76 2.51 -31.80
N ASN A 40 14.36 2.69 -30.54
CA ASN A 40 13.68 1.67 -29.77
C ASN A 40 12.48 2.25 -28.99
N PRO A 41 11.33 2.44 -29.66
CA PRO A 41 10.16 3.07 -29.04
C PRO A 41 9.49 2.21 -27.97
N LYS A 42 9.81 0.91 -27.92
CA LYS A 42 9.26 -0.08 -27.00
C LYS A 42 10.07 -0.22 -25.70
N ASP A 43 11.17 0.50 -25.56
CA ASP A 43 11.95 0.48 -24.33
C ASP A 43 11.40 1.50 -23.32
N GLY A 44 10.55 1.01 -22.41
CA GLY A 44 9.99 1.81 -21.31
C GLY A 44 11.06 2.43 -20.40
N ASN A 45 12.28 1.89 -20.34
CA ASN A 45 13.35 2.44 -19.52
C ASN A 45 13.88 3.77 -20.07
N LEU A 46 13.80 4.00 -21.38
CA LEU A 46 14.19 5.28 -21.98
C LEU A 46 13.26 6.40 -21.51
N TYR A 47 11.97 6.14 -21.45
CA TYR A 47 10.97 7.07 -20.93
C TYR A 47 11.16 7.32 -19.42
N ASN A 48 11.46 6.27 -18.65
CA ASN A 48 11.81 6.40 -17.23
C ASN A 48 13.01 7.33 -17.03
N ARG A 49 14.08 7.12 -17.81
CA ARG A 49 15.31 7.91 -17.69
C ARG A 49 15.11 9.37 -18.12
N ILE A 50 14.31 9.63 -19.16
CA ILE A 50 13.91 10.99 -19.52
C ILE A 50 13.12 11.64 -18.38
N GLY A 51 12.19 10.92 -17.76
CA GLY A 51 11.45 11.43 -16.60
C GLY A 51 12.37 11.78 -15.43
N ASP A 52 13.33 10.92 -15.10
CA ASP A 52 14.31 11.17 -14.04
C ASP A 52 15.18 12.41 -14.34
N LEU A 53 15.57 12.62 -15.60
CA LEU A 53 16.32 13.80 -16.02
C LEU A 53 15.47 15.08 -15.96
N TYR A 54 14.20 15.02 -16.36
CA TYR A 54 13.31 16.16 -16.23
C TYR A 54 13.11 16.55 -14.75
N ILE A 55 12.96 15.58 -13.84
CA ILE A 55 12.94 15.84 -12.38
C ILE A 55 14.23 16.52 -11.92
N LYS A 56 15.40 16.04 -12.35
CA LYS A 56 16.69 16.69 -12.01
C LYS A 56 16.78 18.13 -12.49
N SER A 57 16.10 18.47 -13.59
CA SER A 57 16.02 19.83 -14.12
C SER A 57 14.83 20.66 -13.59
N ASN A 58 14.14 20.20 -12.54
CA ASN A 58 12.92 20.82 -11.98
C ASN A 58 11.74 20.96 -12.95
N ASN A 59 11.73 20.20 -14.05
CA ASN A 59 10.66 20.17 -15.05
C ASN A 59 9.68 19.04 -14.71
N THR A 60 8.91 19.21 -13.62
CA THR A 60 8.08 18.13 -13.07
C THR A 60 6.93 17.71 -13.98
N LYS A 61 6.34 18.64 -14.75
CA LYS A 61 5.22 18.33 -15.65
C LYS A 61 5.68 17.42 -16.78
N GLU A 62 6.78 17.78 -17.42
CA GLU A 62 7.42 17.02 -18.50
C GLU A 62 7.91 15.65 -18.01
N ALA A 63 8.35 15.56 -16.75
CA ALA A 63 8.70 14.29 -16.13
C ALA A 63 7.49 13.36 -16.00
N ILE A 64 6.35 13.88 -15.54
CA ILE A 64 5.10 13.12 -15.41
C ILE A 64 4.66 12.62 -16.79
N ASP A 65 4.70 13.46 -17.82
CA ASP A 65 4.34 13.06 -19.19
C ASP A 65 5.26 11.96 -19.73
N ALA A 66 6.57 12.06 -19.45
CA ALA A 66 7.52 11.02 -19.82
C ALA A 66 7.23 9.70 -19.09
N TYR A 67 6.96 9.74 -17.78
CA TYR A 67 6.59 8.55 -17.03
C TYR A 67 5.28 7.94 -17.51
N LYS A 68 4.25 8.75 -17.83
CA LYS A 68 2.97 8.25 -18.38
C LYS A 68 3.19 7.46 -19.66
N LYS A 69 4.04 7.96 -20.56
CA LYS A 69 4.44 7.22 -21.78
C LYS A 69 5.18 5.91 -21.45
N GLY A 70 6.08 5.94 -20.47
CA GLY A 70 6.76 4.72 -20.00
C GLY A 70 5.81 3.68 -19.42
N VAL A 71 4.79 4.11 -18.65
CA VAL A 71 3.73 3.23 -18.12
C VAL A 71 2.98 2.55 -19.25
N GLU A 72 2.62 3.29 -20.30
CA GLU A 72 1.90 2.73 -21.44
C GLU A 72 2.73 1.67 -22.17
N VAL A 73 4.01 1.95 -22.42
CA VAL A 73 4.94 0.99 -23.03
C VAL A 73 5.10 -0.26 -22.18
N PHE A 74 5.31 -0.12 -20.87
CA PHE A 74 5.41 -1.28 -19.98
C PHE A 74 4.10 -2.06 -19.86
N ARG A 75 2.93 -1.40 -19.96
CA ARG A 75 1.63 -2.08 -20.01
C ARG A 75 1.47 -2.91 -21.28
N GLN A 76 1.90 -2.39 -22.42
CA GLN A 76 1.84 -3.09 -23.71
C GLN A 76 2.78 -4.30 -23.73
N GLU A 77 3.98 -4.15 -23.20
CA GLU A 77 4.99 -5.22 -23.09
C GLU A 77 4.75 -6.18 -21.90
N LYS A 78 3.62 -6.02 -21.18
CA LYS A 78 3.22 -6.83 -20.01
C LYS A 78 4.20 -6.80 -18.82
N PHE A 79 5.06 -5.79 -18.73
CA PHE A 79 5.94 -5.55 -17.59
C PHE A 79 5.22 -4.80 -16.46
N SER A 80 4.22 -5.44 -15.84
CA SER A 80 3.33 -4.81 -14.85
C SER A 80 4.08 -4.22 -13.64
N ARG A 81 5.15 -4.87 -13.15
CA ARG A 81 5.95 -4.36 -12.02
C ARG A 81 6.71 -3.08 -12.37
N ASN A 82 7.25 -2.99 -13.59
CA ASN A 82 7.96 -1.80 -14.07
C ASN A 82 6.99 -0.63 -14.27
N ALA A 83 5.80 -0.92 -14.82
CA ALA A 83 4.72 0.05 -14.92
C ALA A 83 4.32 0.58 -13.53
N LEU A 84 4.16 -0.30 -12.53
CA LEU A 84 3.85 0.11 -11.15
C LEU A 84 4.91 1.03 -10.55
N ALA A 85 6.20 0.75 -10.78
CA ALA A 85 7.28 1.61 -10.31
C ALA A 85 7.16 3.03 -10.88
N LEU A 86 6.82 3.16 -12.17
CA LEU A 86 6.57 4.46 -12.80
C LEU A 86 5.29 5.13 -12.28
N CYS A 87 4.20 4.39 -12.10
CA CYS A 87 2.97 4.92 -11.48
C CYS A 87 3.24 5.51 -10.10
N ARG A 88 4.04 4.82 -9.26
CA ARG A 88 4.46 5.35 -7.94
C ARG A 88 5.28 6.62 -8.07
N LYS A 89 6.19 6.71 -9.04
CA LYS A 89 6.93 7.94 -9.31
C LYS A 89 5.99 9.08 -9.69
N ILE A 90 5.02 8.85 -10.58
CA ILE A 90 4.03 9.86 -10.95
C ILE A 90 3.24 10.34 -9.74
N LEU A 91 2.71 9.41 -8.94
CA LEU A 91 1.92 9.73 -7.74
C LEU A 91 2.72 10.47 -6.66
N ARG A 92 4.04 10.26 -6.59
CA ARG A 92 4.93 11.01 -5.69
C ARG A 92 4.98 12.50 -6.05
N TYR A 93 4.98 12.84 -7.33
CA TYR A 93 5.09 14.22 -7.81
C TYR A 93 3.73 14.86 -8.13
N ASN A 94 2.72 14.05 -8.46
CA ASN A 94 1.34 14.47 -8.67
C ASN A 94 0.38 13.51 -7.94
N PRO A 95 0.21 13.65 -6.62
CA PRO A 95 -0.67 12.78 -5.84
C PRO A 95 -2.15 12.97 -6.17
N LYS A 96 -2.52 14.04 -6.89
CA LYS A 96 -3.90 14.32 -7.31
C LYS A 96 -4.30 13.64 -8.62
N ASP A 97 -3.36 13.03 -9.34
CA ASP A 97 -3.65 12.33 -10.59
C ASP A 97 -4.63 11.17 -10.32
N THR A 98 -5.86 11.27 -10.82
CA THR A 98 -6.92 10.26 -10.66
C THR A 98 -6.77 9.14 -11.69
N GLU A 99 -6.40 9.48 -12.92
CA GLU A 99 -6.17 8.53 -14.00
C GLU A 99 -5.12 7.49 -13.61
N ILE A 100 -4.02 7.92 -12.99
CA ILE A 100 -2.96 7.02 -12.55
C ILE A 100 -3.39 6.11 -11.40
N ASP A 101 -4.31 6.52 -10.54
CA ASP A 101 -4.87 5.62 -9.51
C ASP A 101 -5.59 4.44 -10.14
N LEU A 102 -6.41 4.71 -11.16
CA LEU A 102 -7.14 3.67 -11.89
C LEU A 102 -6.19 2.73 -12.63
N VAL A 103 -5.17 3.28 -13.29
CA VAL A 103 -4.12 2.49 -13.97
C VAL A 103 -3.33 1.64 -12.98
N THR A 104 -3.02 2.19 -11.80
CA THR A 104 -2.29 1.47 -10.74
C THR A 104 -3.13 0.30 -10.21
N ALA A 105 -4.43 0.52 -9.97
CA ALA A 105 -5.35 -0.54 -9.57
C ALA A 105 -5.44 -1.66 -10.61
N ASP A 106 -5.50 -1.32 -11.91
CA ASP A 106 -5.50 -2.30 -13.00
C ASP A 106 -4.23 -3.15 -13.04
N LEU A 107 -3.08 -2.53 -12.78
CA LEU A 107 -1.80 -3.22 -12.74
C LEU A 107 -1.72 -4.21 -11.58
N TYR A 108 -2.19 -3.82 -10.39
CA TYR A 108 -2.28 -4.72 -9.23
C TYR A 108 -3.27 -5.86 -9.45
N TYR A 109 -4.40 -5.58 -10.11
CA TYR A 109 -5.35 -6.62 -10.48
C TYR A 109 -4.73 -7.68 -11.41
N ARG A 110 -3.95 -7.25 -12.42
CA ARG A 110 -3.23 -8.18 -13.31
C ARG A 110 -2.18 -9.03 -12.59
N LEU A 111 -1.68 -8.56 -11.44
CA LEU A 111 -0.73 -9.29 -10.59
C LEU A 111 -1.43 -10.18 -9.54
N ASP A 112 -2.77 -10.25 -9.55
CA ASP A 112 -3.62 -10.91 -8.54
C ASP A 112 -3.43 -10.36 -7.11
N GLU A 113 -2.87 -9.15 -6.98
CA GLU A 113 -2.71 -8.42 -5.71
C GLU A 113 -3.99 -7.62 -5.41
N ARG A 114 -5.08 -8.32 -5.15
CA ARG A 114 -6.43 -7.73 -5.02
C ARG A 114 -6.55 -6.72 -3.87
N SER A 115 -5.90 -6.98 -2.73
CA SER A 115 -5.90 -6.07 -1.58
C SER A 115 -5.33 -4.71 -1.94
N GLU A 116 -4.21 -4.68 -2.67
CA GLU A 116 -3.59 -3.45 -3.14
C GLU A 116 -4.49 -2.77 -4.18
N ALA A 117 -5.03 -3.51 -5.15
CA ALA A 117 -5.95 -2.95 -6.14
C ALA A 117 -7.15 -2.21 -5.50
N LEU A 118 -7.71 -2.76 -4.42
CA LEU A 118 -8.80 -2.13 -3.65
C LEU A 118 -8.38 -0.80 -3.03
N ILE A 119 -7.17 -0.70 -2.47
CA ILE A 119 -6.68 0.55 -1.87
C ILE A 119 -6.66 1.68 -2.90
N TYR A 120 -6.16 1.41 -4.11
CA TYR A 120 -6.09 2.43 -5.17
C TYR A 120 -7.47 2.75 -5.76
N LEU A 121 -8.39 1.77 -5.86
CA LEU A 121 -9.77 2.03 -6.29
C LEU A 121 -10.56 2.87 -5.28
N PHE A 122 -10.40 2.61 -3.98
CA PHE A 122 -11.01 3.47 -2.95
C PHE A 122 -10.41 4.87 -2.97
N ARG A 123 -9.09 5.00 -3.18
CA ARG A 123 -8.47 6.32 -3.35
C ARG A 123 -9.02 7.08 -4.56
N TYR A 124 -9.26 6.39 -5.66
CA TYR A 124 -9.92 6.95 -6.84
C TYR A 124 -11.34 7.45 -6.51
N ILE A 125 -12.14 6.62 -5.82
CA ILE A 125 -13.49 6.97 -5.36
C ILE A 125 -13.45 8.22 -4.46
N ASP A 126 -12.57 8.26 -3.46
CA ASP A 126 -12.49 9.38 -2.51
C ASP A 126 -12.15 10.69 -3.21
N LYS A 127 -11.27 10.66 -4.22
CA LYS A 127 -10.93 11.83 -5.04
C LYS A 127 -12.13 12.31 -5.88
N HIS A 128 -12.79 11.41 -6.61
CA HIS A 128 -13.96 11.78 -7.42
C HIS A 128 -15.17 12.20 -6.58
N ARG A 129 -15.26 11.73 -5.33
CA ARG A 129 -16.28 12.16 -4.36
C ARG A 129 -16.08 13.62 -3.96
N ALA A 130 -14.84 14.08 -3.82
CA ALA A 130 -14.53 15.49 -3.60
C ALA A 130 -14.91 16.38 -4.80
N GLU A 131 -14.82 15.83 -6.02
CA GLU A 131 -15.16 16.52 -7.27
C GLU A 131 -16.64 16.39 -7.69
N ARG A 132 -17.44 15.59 -6.96
CA ARG A 132 -18.85 15.23 -7.27
C ARG A 132 -19.04 14.52 -8.62
N ASN A 133 -18.03 13.80 -9.08
CA ASN A 133 -18.07 13.03 -10.34
C ASN A 133 -18.72 11.66 -10.12
N VAL A 134 -20.05 11.60 -10.17
CA VAL A 134 -20.85 10.41 -9.81
C VAL A 134 -20.62 9.21 -10.73
N GLU A 135 -20.47 9.43 -12.04
CA GLU A 135 -20.33 8.37 -13.04
C GLU A 135 -19.04 7.56 -12.83
N GLU A 136 -17.92 8.24 -12.59
CA GLU A 136 -16.62 7.61 -12.35
C GLU A 136 -16.59 6.81 -11.04
N ILE A 137 -17.32 7.26 -10.02
CA ILE A 137 -17.45 6.53 -8.76
C ILE A 137 -18.20 5.23 -8.99
N ILE A 138 -19.30 5.26 -9.76
CA ILE A 138 -20.06 4.05 -10.11
C ILE A 138 -19.17 3.10 -10.91
N HIS A 139 -18.41 3.59 -11.88
CA HIS A 139 -17.47 2.78 -12.67
C HIS A 139 -16.43 2.07 -11.78
N ALA A 140 -15.83 2.79 -10.83
CA ALA A 140 -14.87 2.21 -9.90
C ALA A 140 -15.52 1.17 -8.98
N VAL A 141 -16.73 1.41 -8.50
CA VAL A 141 -17.48 0.45 -7.67
C VAL A 141 -17.82 -0.82 -8.46
N GLU A 142 -18.26 -0.71 -9.71
CA GLU A 142 -18.47 -1.87 -10.60
C GLU A 142 -17.20 -2.67 -10.80
N LYS A 143 -16.06 -1.98 -10.93
CA LYS A 143 -14.75 -2.63 -11.02
C LYS A 143 -14.45 -3.42 -9.76
N ILE A 144 -14.68 -2.84 -8.58
CA ILE A 144 -14.53 -3.53 -7.29
C ILE A 144 -15.42 -4.78 -7.21
N LYS A 145 -16.68 -4.71 -7.68
CA LYS A 145 -17.59 -5.87 -7.73
C LYS A 145 -16.99 -7.02 -8.56
N LYS A 146 -16.39 -6.71 -9.72
CA LYS A 146 -15.73 -7.70 -10.59
C LYS A 146 -14.47 -8.32 -9.98
N LEU A 147 -13.81 -7.66 -9.03
CA LEU A 147 -12.59 -8.17 -8.38
C LEU A 147 -12.84 -9.36 -7.43
N GLY A 148 -14.10 -9.63 -7.07
CA GLY A 148 -14.47 -10.92 -6.46
C GLY A 148 -13.90 -11.16 -5.06
N THR A 149 -13.96 -10.16 -4.17
CA THR A 149 -13.80 -10.37 -2.72
C THR A 149 -14.63 -9.34 -1.94
N PRO A 150 -15.94 -9.58 -1.75
CA PRO A 150 -16.74 -8.78 -0.83
C PRO A 150 -16.35 -9.13 0.62
N SER A 151 -15.23 -8.58 1.11
CA SER A 151 -14.99 -8.55 2.55
C SER A 151 -16.07 -7.67 3.19
N ARG A 152 -16.50 -8.00 4.41
CA ARG A 152 -17.51 -7.22 5.16
C ARG A 152 -17.17 -5.71 5.18
N GLU A 153 -15.89 -5.39 5.24
CA GLU A 153 -15.37 -4.02 5.19
C GLU A 153 -15.52 -3.36 3.81
N THR A 154 -15.23 -4.09 2.72
CA THR A 154 -15.41 -3.60 1.35
C THR A 154 -16.88 -3.34 1.05
N VAL A 155 -17.77 -4.22 1.51
CA VAL A 155 -19.23 -4.05 1.38
C VAL A 155 -19.69 -2.79 2.10
N LYS A 156 -19.26 -2.60 3.35
CA LYS A 156 -19.58 -1.41 4.15
C LYS A 156 -19.15 -0.12 3.45
N ARG A 157 -17.91 -0.05 2.97
CA ARG A 157 -17.37 1.12 2.26
C ARG A 157 -18.12 1.42 0.96
N ILE A 158 -18.49 0.40 0.20
CA ILE A 158 -19.30 0.58 -1.02
C ILE A 158 -20.71 1.12 -0.66
N THR A 159 -21.36 0.58 0.36
CA THR A 159 -22.67 1.06 0.84
C THR A 159 -22.60 2.51 1.31
N GLU A 160 -21.56 2.89 2.07
CA GLU A 160 -21.31 4.27 2.50
C GLU A 160 -21.04 5.21 1.31
N THR A 161 -20.40 4.69 0.25
CA THR A 161 -20.15 5.44 -0.99
C THR A 161 -21.48 5.75 -1.69
N TYR A 162 -22.35 4.76 -1.89
CA TYR A 162 -23.67 4.95 -2.50
C TYR A 162 -24.60 5.86 -1.67
N ALA A 163 -24.58 5.71 -0.34
CA ALA A 163 -25.37 6.55 0.56
C ALA A 163 -24.99 8.04 0.44
N ALA A 164 -23.70 8.36 0.36
CA ALA A 164 -23.28 9.75 0.16
C ALA A 164 -23.55 10.30 -1.23
N LEU A 165 -23.81 9.44 -2.22
CA LEU A 165 -24.26 9.84 -3.55
C LEU A 165 -25.78 10.04 -3.61
N SER A 166 -26.50 9.91 -2.47
CA SER A 166 -27.98 9.91 -2.41
C SER A 166 -28.62 8.84 -3.30
N ARG A 167 -27.89 7.74 -3.56
CA ARG A 167 -28.33 6.58 -4.35
C ARG A 167 -28.56 5.37 -3.45
N GLU A 168 -29.51 5.50 -2.53
CA GLU A 168 -29.90 4.44 -1.60
C GLU A 168 -30.51 3.22 -2.33
N ASP A 169 -31.05 3.42 -3.53
CA ASP A 169 -31.51 2.39 -4.46
C ASP A 169 -30.39 1.37 -4.76
N LEU A 170 -29.22 1.85 -5.19
CA LEU A 170 -28.07 1.02 -5.56
C LEU A 170 -27.38 0.39 -4.35
N ALA A 171 -27.41 1.07 -3.20
CA ALA A 171 -26.88 0.55 -1.94
C ALA A 171 -27.66 -0.69 -1.49
N ASN A 172 -29.00 -0.61 -1.53
CA ASN A 172 -29.89 -1.70 -1.15
C ASN A 172 -29.81 -2.87 -2.14
N GLU A 173 -29.77 -2.59 -3.45
CA GLU A 173 -29.62 -3.61 -4.48
C GLU A 173 -28.32 -4.41 -4.31
N PHE A 174 -27.19 -3.73 -4.05
CA PHE A 174 -25.90 -4.38 -3.83
C PHE A 174 -25.88 -5.28 -2.59
N GLN A 175 -26.56 -4.87 -1.52
CA GLN A 175 -26.64 -5.68 -0.30
C GLN A 175 -27.54 -6.92 -0.47
N ILE A 176 -28.52 -6.86 -1.37
CA ILE A 176 -29.37 -7.99 -1.76
C ILE A 176 -28.60 -8.97 -2.67
N SER A 177 -27.77 -8.47 -3.59
CA SER A 177 -27.00 -9.34 -4.50
C SER A 177 -25.98 -10.21 -3.77
N ILE A 178 -25.29 -9.67 -2.76
CA ILE A 178 -24.31 -10.41 -1.95
C ILE A 178 -24.99 -11.57 -1.18
N LYS A 179 -26.16 -11.33 -0.59
CA LYS A 179 -26.94 -12.37 0.12
C LYS A 179 -27.42 -13.51 -0.78
N LYS A 180 -27.54 -13.27 -2.10
CA LYS A 180 -27.92 -14.29 -3.08
C LYS A 180 -26.72 -15.13 -3.52
N GLU A 181 -25.54 -14.54 -3.69
CA GLU A 181 -24.32 -15.26 -4.10
C GLU A 181 -23.83 -16.26 -3.04
N GLU A 182 -23.99 -15.96 -1.75
CA GLU A 182 -23.68 -16.91 -0.65
C GLU A 182 -24.50 -18.20 -0.70
N LYS A 183 -25.70 -18.19 -1.29
CA LYS A 183 -26.57 -19.38 -1.38
C LYS A 183 -26.28 -20.31 -2.56
N VAL A 184 -25.52 -19.87 -3.56
CA VAL A 184 -25.32 -20.61 -4.83
C VAL A 184 -24.03 -21.46 -4.80
N ALA A 185 -23.13 -21.24 -3.85
CA ALA A 185 -21.84 -21.94 -3.77
C ALA A 185 -21.91 -23.39 -3.23
N GLU A 186 -23.08 -23.88 -2.77
CA GLU A 186 -23.21 -25.17 -2.09
C GLU A 186 -23.57 -26.37 -2.99
N GLU A 187 -23.88 -26.21 -4.28
CA GLU A 187 -24.33 -27.33 -5.14
C GLU A 187 -23.63 -27.41 -6.51
N LYS A 188 -22.71 -28.38 -6.71
CA LYS A 188 -22.40 -29.00 -8.02
C LYS A 188 -21.94 -30.48 -7.93
N PRO A 189 -22.40 -31.40 -8.82
CA PRO A 189 -22.07 -32.84 -8.81
C PRO A 189 -21.12 -33.34 -9.95
N THR A 190 -20.63 -34.58 -9.76
CA THR A 190 -19.59 -35.36 -10.49
C THR A 190 -20.14 -36.25 -11.64
N ILE A 191 -19.35 -36.51 -12.71
CA ILE A 191 -19.65 -37.51 -13.78
C ILE A 191 -18.44 -38.41 -14.08
N SER A 192 -18.70 -39.70 -14.34
CA SER A 192 -17.77 -40.82 -14.63
C SER A 192 -18.01 -41.43 -16.04
N GLN A 193 -17.00 -42.06 -16.66
CA GLN A 193 -17.07 -42.76 -17.97
C GLN A 193 -16.41 -44.17 -17.93
N LYS A 194 -16.84 -45.10 -18.81
CA LYS A 194 -16.27 -46.47 -19.04
C LYS A 194 -16.27 -46.85 -20.56
N PRO A 195 -15.40 -47.76 -21.08
CA PRO A 195 -15.21 -48.06 -22.53
C PRO A 195 -15.50 -49.54 -22.98
N ALA A 196 -15.44 -49.85 -24.31
CA ALA A 196 -15.54 -51.23 -24.90
C ALA A 196 -14.83 -51.42 -26.30
N SER A 197 -14.58 -52.67 -26.73
CA SER A 197 -13.61 -53.18 -27.77
C SER A 197 -14.24 -53.85 -29.06
N PRO A 198 -13.45 -54.38 -30.06
CA PRO A 198 -13.84 -54.67 -31.48
C PRO A 198 -13.93 -56.16 -31.98
N ARG A 199 -14.22 -56.44 -33.28
CA ARG A 199 -14.34 -57.79 -33.95
C ARG A 199 -13.91 -57.87 -35.46
N GLU A 200 -13.66 -59.10 -35.98
CA GLU A 200 -13.15 -59.55 -37.34
C GLU A 200 -14.11 -60.48 -38.18
N PRO A 201 -13.79 -60.88 -39.47
CA PRO A 201 -14.70 -61.52 -40.48
C PRO A 201 -14.28 -62.93 -41.09
N PRO A 202 -15.06 -63.57 -42.03
CA PRO A 202 -14.66 -64.79 -42.81
C PRO A 202 -15.07 -64.91 -44.35
N PRO A 203 -14.74 -66.02 -45.10
CA PRO A 203 -14.45 -66.06 -46.58
C PRO A 203 -15.22 -67.19 -47.45
N PRO A 204 -14.78 -67.78 -48.63
CA PRO A 204 -15.61 -68.08 -49.87
C PRO A 204 -15.57 -69.56 -50.48
N GLN A 205 -16.17 -69.87 -51.67
CA GLN A 205 -16.19 -71.22 -52.37
C GLN A 205 -16.30 -71.28 -53.95
N LYS A 206 -16.14 -72.51 -54.54
CA LYS A 206 -15.71 -72.97 -55.92
C LYS A 206 -16.79 -73.61 -56.90
N SER A 207 -16.32 -74.05 -58.10
CA SER A 207 -16.86 -74.49 -59.44
C SER A 207 -17.26 -75.99 -59.71
N LYS A 208 -17.67 -76.35 -60.97
CA LYS A 208 -17.84 -77.74 -61.57
C LYS A 208 -17.65 -77.83 -63.14
N GLU A 209 -17.44 -79.06 -63.68
CA GLU A 209 -16.86 -79.55 -65.00
C GLU A 209 -17.83 -80.13 -66.12
N ILE A 210 -17.30 -80.49 -67.33
CA ILE A 210 -17.96 -81.00 -68.60
C ILE A 210 -17.13 -82.10 -69.37
N ASP A 211 -17.83 -82.87 -70.23
CA ASP A 211 -17.63 -84.14 -71.04
C ASP A 211 -16.61 -84.24 -72.23
N GLU A 212 -16.18 -85.47 -72.58
CA GLU A 212 -14.87 -85.85 -73.21
C GLU A 212 -14.77 -86.11 -74.74
N GLU A 213 -15.86 -86.20 -75.53
CA GLU A 213 -15.75 -86.70 -76.93
C GLU A 213 -15.43 -85.61 -77.97
N LYS A 214 -15.70 -84.33 -77.65
CA LYS A 214 -15.26 -83.15 -78.41
C LYS A 214 -13.75 -82.91 -78.31
N LEU A 215 -13.13 -83.49 -77.27
CA LEU A 215 -11.74 -83.23 -76.88
C LEU A 215 -10.71 -83.78 -77.88
N LYS A 216 -11.04 -84.87 -78.60
CA LYS A 216 -10.08 -85.57 -79.47
C LYS A 216 -9.83 -84.86 -80.81
N ASP A 217 -10.87 -84.31 -81.43
CA ASP A 217 -10.74 -83.59 -82.71
C ASP A 217 -10.15 -82.19 -82.51
N ASP A 218 -10.50 -81.56 -81.39
CA ASP A 218 -9.85 -80.34 -80.92
C ASP A 218 -8.36 -80.57 -80.61
N MET A 219 -7.98 -81.72 -80.04
CA MET A 219 -6.58 -82.06 -79.73
C MET A 219 -5.65 -82.09 -80.96
N ILE A 220 -6.11 -82.60 -82.11
CA ILE A 220 -5.28 -82.69 -83.32
C ILE A 220 -5.07 -81.31 -83.95
N ARG A 221 -6.12 -80.48 -83.99
CA ARG A 221 -5.99 -79.08 -84.41
C ARG A 221 -5.13 -78.27 -83.45
N LEU A 222 -5.27 -78.54 -82.15
CA LEU A 222 -4.50 -77.89 -81.10
C LEU A 222 -3.01 -78.22 -81.25
N ASP A 223 -2.64 -79.48 -81.51
CA ASP A 223 -1.24 -79.90 -81.65
C ASP A 223 -0.52 -79.23 -82.84
N GLY A 224 -1.22 -79.05 -83.97
CA GLY A 224 -0.71 -78.29 -85.12
C GLY A 224 -0.54 -76.79 -84.82
N THR A 225 -1.49 -76.19 -84.11
CA THR A 225 -1.38 -74.78 -83.68
C THR A 225 -0.33 -74.58 -82.59
N ILE A 226 -0.15 -75.54 -81.68
CA ILE A 226 0.85 -75.50 -80.61
C ILE A 226 2.25 -75.49 -81.23
N LYS A 227 2.53 -76.36 -82.21
CA LYS A 227 3.83 -76.34 -82.91
C LYS A 227 4.11 -75.02 -83.61
N GLY A 228 3.10 -74.39 -84.22
CA GLY A 228 3.23 -73.06 -84.85
C GLY A 228 3.46 -71.94 -83.83
N VAL A 229 2.81 -72.00 -82.67
CA VAL A 229 2.99 -71.05 -81.56
C VAL A 229 4.36 -71.23 -80.91
N GLU A 230 4.84 -72.47 -80.75
CA GLU A 230 6.17 -72.76 -80.21
C GLU A 230 7.29 -72.24 -81.13
N THR A 231 7.15 -72.37 -82.45
CA THR A 231 8.13 -71.80 -83.40
C THR A 231 8.10 -70.26 -83.38
N ALA A 232 6.91 -69.66 -83.37
CA ALA A 232 6.77 -68.21 -83.27
C ALA A 232 7.31 -67.65 -81.93
N LEU A 233 7.16 -68.39 -80.83
CA LEU A 233 7.71 -68.03 -79.52
C LEU A 233 9.23 -68.09 -79.49
N VAL A 234 9.85 -69.08 -80.15
CA VAL A 234 11.31 -69.19 -80.24
C VAL A 234 11.90 -68.04 -81.06
N ASP A 235 11.23 -67.63 -82.15
CA ASP A 235 11.66 -66.51 -82.99
C ASP A 235 11.45 -65.15 -82.31
N LEU A 236 10.34 -64.96 -81.57
CA LEU A 236 10.11 -63.78 -80.72
C LEU A 236 11.14 -63.68 -79.58
N ARG A 237 11.51 -64.80 -78.95
CA ARG A 237 12.51 -64.85 -77.87
C ARG A 237 13.90 -64.45 -78.37
N LYS A 238 14.25 -64.83 -79.61
CA LYS A 238 15.49 -64.38 -80.28
C LYS A 238 15.44 -62.91 -80.72
N ALA A 239 14.29 -62.43 -81.20
CA ALA A 239 14.13 -61.07 -81.72
C ALA A 239 14.19 -59.97 -80.64
N ILE A 240 13.76 -60.26 -79.41
CA ILE A 240 13.68 -59.26 -78.33
C ILE A 240 14.99 -59.16 -77.50
N ARG A 241 15.96 -60.07 -77.68
CA ARG A 241 17.16 -60.18 -76.81
C ARG A 241 16.82 -60.04 -75.32
N LEU A 242 15.76 -60.75 -74.89
CA LEU A 242 15.24 -60.68 -73.52
C LEU A 242 16.34 -60.91 -72.46
N ASP A 243 17.33 -61.75 -72.76
CA ASP A 243 18.44 -62.03 -71.85
C ASP A 243 19.37 -60.82 -71.62
N GLU A 244 19.59 -59.97 -72.64
CA GLU A 244 20.36 -58.72 -72.48
C GLU A 244 19.57 -57.66 -71.71
N VAL A 245 18.25 -57.60 -71.92
CA VAL A 245 17.37 -56.67 -71.20
C VAL A 245 17.28 -57.04 -69.72
N ILE A 246 17.13 -58.34 -69.42
CA ILE A 246 17.13 -58.85 -68.04
C ILE A 246 18.49 -58.61 -67.38
N SER A 247 19.59 -58.88 -68.08
CA SER A 247 20.96 -58.62 -67.57
C SER A 247 21.21 -57.12 -67.31
N ALA A 248 20.71 -56.24 -68.16
CA ALA A 248 20.80 -54.79 -67.97
C ALA A 248 19.94 -54.30 -66.79
N LEU A 249 18.75 -54.86 -66.59
CA LEU A 249 17.89 -54.56 -65.45
C LEU A 249 18.50 -55.04 -64.13
N ASP A 250 19.04 -56.26 -64.09
CA ASP A 250 19.72 -56.80 -62.90
C ASP A 250 20.96 -55.98 -62.56
N SER A 251 21.77 -55.62 -63.56
CA SER A 251 22.93 -54.75 -63.35
C SER A 251 22.54 -53.37 -62.82
N SER A 252 21.42 -52.81 -63.30
CA SER A 252 20.89 -51.52 -62.84
C SER A 252 20.31 -51.59 -61.42
N LEU A 253 19.63 -52.69 -61.07
CA LEU A 253 19.08 -52.94 -59.73
C LEU A 253 20.20 -53.14 -58.69
N ILE A 254 21.28 -53.85 -59.05
CA ILE A 254 22.46 -54.02 -58.20
C ILE A 254 23.16 -52.68 -57.97
N ALA A 255 23.35 -51.88 -59.03
CA ALA A 255 23.95 -50.55 -58.92
C ALA A 255 23.15 -49.62 -58.00
N LEU A 256 21.82 -49.62 -58.11
CA LEU A 256 20.93 -48.83 -57.25
C LEU A 256 21.00 -49.29 -55.78
N SER A 257 21.09 -50.60 -55.54
CA SER A 257 21.25 -51.18 -54.21
C SER A 257 22.57 -50.77 -53.54
N ASP A 258 23.68 -50.76 -54.30
CA ASP A 258 24.99 -50.37 -53.78
C ASP A 258 25.12 -48.86 -53.56
N GLU A 259 24.45 -48.05 -54.39
CA GLU A 259 24.36 -46.60 -54.19
C GLU A 259 23.55 -46.24 -52.93
N HIS A 260 22.44 -46.95 -52.69
CA HIS A 260 21.70 -46.85 -51.44
C HIS A 260 22.56 -47.27 -50.23
N LYS A 261 23.31 -48.37 -50.28
CA LYS A 261 24.22 -48.77 -49.19
C LYS A 261 25.30 -47.72 -48.91
N LYS A 262 25.90 -47.12 -49.95
CA LYS A 262 26.86 -46.02 -49.78
C LYS A 262 26.22 -44.79 -49.14
N SER A 263 25.01 -44.42 -49.55
CA SER A 263 24.29 -43.29 -48.96
C SER A 263 23.97 -43.51 -47.48
N ILE A 264 23.55 -44.73 -47.11
CA ILE A 264 23.30 -45.13 -45.72
C ILE A 264 24.59 -45.10 -44.90
N ALA A 265 25.71 -45.59 -45.44
CA ALA A 265 27.01 -45.54 -44.77
C ALA A 265 27.50 -44.10 -44.56
N LEU A 266 27.30 -43.21 -45.53
CA LEU A 266 27.61 -41.78 -45.39
C LEU A 266 26.73 -41.10 -44.35
N LEU A 267 25.43 -41.42 -44.31
CA LEU A 267 24.50 -40.93 -43.31
C LEU A 267 24.88 -41.42 -41.90
N GLN A 268 25.20 -42.71 -41.73
CA GLN A 268 25.70 -43.23 -40.46
C GLN A 268 26.99 -42.54 -40.01
N LYS A 269 27.93 -42.32 -40.92
CA LYS A 269 29.19 -41.61 -40.62
C LYS A 269 28.94 -40.16 -40.21
N SER A 270 28.07 -39.45 -40.92
CA SER A 270 27.69 -38.07 -40.60
C SER A 270 26.96 -37.99 -39.26
N LEU A 271 26.08 -38.94 -38.99
CA LEU A 271 25.32 -39.01 -37.74
C LEU A 271 26.26 -39.26 -36.56
N ASN A 272 27.17 -40.23 -36.66
CA ASN A 272 28.15 -40.50 -35.60
C ASN A 272 29.05 -39.28 -35.31
N LEU A 273 29.52 -38.60 -36.36
CA LEU A 273 30.31 -37.37 -36.19
C LEU A 273 29.51 -36.25 -35.49
N SER A 274 28.21 -36.15 -35.77
CA SER A 274 27.34 -35.17 -35.11
C SER A 274 27.06 -35.52 -33.65
N LEU A 275 26.92 -36.80 -33.32
CA LEU A 275 26.75 -37.29 -31.96
C LEU A 275 28.00 -37.05 -31.11
N ASP A 276 29.20 -37.30 -31.65
CA ASP A 276 30.46 -37.01 -30.96
C ASP A 276 30.62 -35.52 -30.67
N LYS A 277 30.29 -34.65 -31.63
CA LYS A 277 30.34 -33.18 -31.43
C LYS A 277 29.36 -32.74 -30.36
N LEU A 278 28.16 -33.31 -30.34
CA LEU A 278 27.16 -33.02 -29.33
C LEU A 278 27.64 -33.45 -27.95
N GLN A 279 28.20 -34.66 -27.84
CA GLN A 279 28.72 -35.20 -26.59
C GLN A 279 29.86 -34.36 -26.03
N ASN A 280 30.82 -33.94 -26.85
CA ASN A 280 31.90 -33.03 -26.44
C ASN A 280 31.37 -31.66 -26.00
N SER A 281 30.34 -31.14 -26.67
CA SER A 281 29.72 -29.87 -26.28
C SER A 281 29.01 -29.96 -24.93
N ILE A 282 28.35 -31.09 -24.66
CA ILE A 282 27.70 -31.36 -23.37
C ILE A 282 28.74 -31.50 -22.26
N GLU A 283 29.85 -32.20 -22.50
CA GLU A 283 30.93 -32.36 -21.51
C GLU A 283 31.58 -31.01 -21.18
N ASN A 284 31.90 -30.20 -22.19
CA ASN A 284 32.43 -28.85 -22.00
C ASN A 284 31.47 -27.94 -21.21
N LEU A 285 30.17 -28.01 -21.49
CA LEU A 285 29.16 -27.23 -20.77
C LEU A 285 29.08 -27.67 -19.30
N LYS A 286 29.17 -28.97 -19.03
CA LYS A 286 29.15 -29.54 -17.68
C LYS A 286 30.39 -29.13 -16.89
N GLU A 287 31.55 -29.07 -17.55
CA GLU A 287 32.81 -28.64 -16.94
C GLU A 287 32.78 -27.15 -16.60
N HIS A 288 32.41 -26.28 -17.56
CA HIS A 288 32.23 -24.85 -17.32
C HIS A 288 31.17 -24.57 -16.24
N SER A 289 30.07 -25.32 -16.22
CA SER A 289 29.06 -25.19 -15.17
C SER A 289 29.62 -25.57 -13.80
N ARG A 290 30.50 -26.57 -13.71
CA ARG A 290 31.14 -26.98 -12.46
C ARG A 290 32.15 -25.94 -12.00
N GLU A 291 32.94 -25.38 -12.91
CA GLU A 291 33.87 -24.29 -12.65
C GLU A 291 33.15 -23.04 -12.13
N ASN A 292 32.08 -22.61 -12.80
CA ASN A 292 31.27 -21.48 -12.35
C ASN A 292 30.69 -21.70 -10.93
N VAL A 293 30.22 -22.91 -10.62
CA VAL A 293 29.74 -23.24 -9.28
C VAL A 293 30.86 -23.18 -8.25
N ASN A 294 32.06 -23.64 -8.60
CA ASN A 294 33.22 -23.58 -7.71
C ASN A 294 33.72 -22.13 -7.49
N GLU A 295 33.65 -21.28 -8.50
CA GLU A 295 33.97 -19.84 -8.39
C GLU A 295 32.96 -19.07 -7.55
N LEU A 296 31.67 -19.42 -7.63
CA LEU A 296 30.61 -18.78 -6.85
C LEU A 296 30.60 -19.20 -5.38
N LYS A 297 31.09 -20.41 -5.06
CA LYS A 297 31.12 -20.95 -3.69
C LYS A 297 31.84 -20.06 -2.66
N PRO A 298 33.05 -19.51 -2.91
CA PRO A 298 33.68 -18.58 -1.97
C PRO A 298 32.88 -17.29 -1.81
N LEU A 299 32.28 -16.75 -2.88
CA LEU A 299 31.45 -15.54 -2.81
C LEU A 299 30.22 -15.73 -1.91
N PHE A 300 29.56 -16.90 -2.00
CA PHE A 300 28.45 -17.23 -1.10
C PHE A 300 28.90 -17.39 0.36
N ASN A 301 30.08 -17.97 0.60
CA ASN A 301 30.63 -18.07 1.95
C ASN A 301 30.98 -16.71 2.55
N ASP A 302 31.59 -15.82 1.75
CA ASP A 302 31.90 -14.45 2.18
C ASP A 302 30.62 -13.66 2.43
N LEU A 303 29.62 -13.77 1.56
CA LEU A 303 28.31 -13.16 1.77
C LEU A 303 27.67 -13.67 3.08
N GLY A 304 27.75 -14.97 3.36
CA GLY A 304 27.27 -15.56 4.61
C GLY A 304 27.96 -14.96 5.84
N LYS A 305 29.29 -14.87 5.85
CA LYS A 305 30.05 -14.23 6.94
C LYS A 305 29.66 -12.76 7.14
N THR A 306 29.52 -12.02 6.04
CA THR A 306 29.14 -10.61 6.09
C THR A 306 27.74 -10.44 6.68
N LEU A 307 26.82 -11.34 6.35
CA LEU A 307 25.47 -11.36 6.91
C LEU A 307 25.47 -11.64 8.41
N ASP A 308 26.29 -12.61 8.86
CA ASP A 308 26.46 -12.94 10.26
C ASP A 308 27.05 -11.77 11.07
N ASP A 309 28.06 -11.09 10.53
CA ASP A 309 28.66 -9.93 11.17
C ASP A 309 27.68 -8.75 11.23
N LEU A 310 26.86 -8.55 10.19
CA LEU A 310 25.78 -7.56 10.22
C LEU A 310 24.76 -7.88 11.31
N ASN A 311 24.36 -9.14 11.45
CA ASN A 311 23.41 -9.58 12.47
C ASN A 311 23.96 -9.39 13.90
N LYS A 312 25.24 -9.71 14.12
CA LYS A 312 25.94 -9.44 15.40
C LYS A 312 25.98 -7.95 15.71
N ASN A 313 26.28 -7.12 14.72
CA ASN A 313 26.33 -5.67 14.87
C ASN A 313 24.95 -5.08 15.19
N GLN A 314 23.90 -5.54 14.51
CA GLN A 314 22.52 -5.14 14.81
C GLN A 314 22.13 -5.52 16.24
N THR A 315 22.43 -6.74 16.67
CA THR A 315 22.16 -7.20 18.04
C THR A 315 22.91 -6.35 19.08
N SER A 316 24.18 -6.05 18.83
CA SER A 316 24.99 -5.17 19.71
C SER A 316 24.43 -3.75 19.78
N PHE A 317 24.00 -3.20 18.65
CA PHE A 317 23.39 -1.87 18.58
C PHE A 317 22.08 -1.81 19.36
N VAL A 318 21.19 -2.80 19.17
CA VAL A 318 19.91 -2.88 19.90
C VAL A 318 20.17 -2.94 21.41
N LYS A 319 21.13 -3.76 21.86
CA LYS A 319 21.50 -3.83 23.28
C LYS A 319 21.99 -2.49 23.83
N LYS A 320 22.87 -1.79 23.12
CA LYS A 320 23.37 -0.46 23.54
C LYS A 320 22.27 0.60 23.57
N MET A 321 21.33 0.54 22.61
CA MET A 321 20.17 1.42 22.57
C MET A 321 19.25 1.17 23.76
N ASP A 322 18.97 -0.08 24.09
CA ASP A 322 18.14 -0.47 25.24
C ASP A 322 18.76 -0.02 26.56
N GLU A 323 20.06 -0.26 26.76
CA GLU A 323 20.83 0.23 27.92
C GLU A 323 20.76 1.77 28.04
N SER A 324 20.86 2.48 26.92
CA SER A 324 20.78 3.95 26.88
C SER A 324 19.39 4.46 27.22
N LEU A 325 18.34 3.84 26.67
CA LEU A 325 16.94 4.19 26.95
C LEU A 325 16.59 3.93 28.41
N MET A 326 17.03 2.80 28.97
CA MET A 326 16.84 2.49 30.39
C MET A 326 17.53 3.51 31.29
N ARG A 327 18.75 3.96 30.93
CA ARG A 327 19.45 5.01 31.68
C ARG A 327 18.76 6.37 31.60
N VAL A 328 18.23 6.73 30.43
CA VAL A 328 17.48 7.98 30.27
C VAL A 328 16.18 7.92 31.08
N GLY A 329 15.46 6.80 31.00
CA GLY A 329 14.23 6.58 31.76
C GLY A 329 14.46 6.62 33.27
N SER A 330 15.53 5.99 33.77
CA SER A 330 15.86 6.01 35.20
C SER A 330 16.24 7.42 35.66
N ASN A 331 17.10 8.13 34.91
CA ASN A 331 17.48 9.51 35.23
C ASN A 331 16.26 10.42 35.24
N PHE A 332 15.41 10.35 34.21
CA PHE A 332 14.19 11.14 34.14
C PHE A 332 13.26 10.86 35.34
N SER A 333 13.07 9.58 35.70
CA SER A 333 12.26 9.20 36.85
C SER A 333 12.81 9.74 38.17
N THR A 334 14.13 9.64 38.38
CA THR A 334 14.80 10.15 39.58
C THR A 334 14.69 11.66 39.66
N THR A 335 15.07 12.39 38.60
CA THR A 335 14.99 13.86 38.56
C THR A 335 13.56 14.35 38.75
N THR A 336 12.59 13.67 38.14
CA THR A 336 11.17 14.02 38.30
C THR A 336 10.70 13.81 39.74
N LYS A 337 11.08 12.69 40.37
CA LYS A 337 10.75 12.42 41.79
C LYS A 337 11.38 13.45 42.73
N GLU A 338 12.63 13.81 42.51
CA GLU A 338 13.35 14.82 43.29
C GLU A 338 12.67 16.19 43.15
N ALA A 339 12.35 16.61 41.93
CA ALA A 339 11.63 17.86 41.68
C ALA A 339 10.25 17.88 42.35
N PHE A 340 9.49 16.78 42.29
CA PHE A 340 8.20 16.69 43.00
C PHE A 340 8.36 16.75 44.52
N ALA A 341 9.40 16.13 45.07
CA ALA A 341 9.69 16.19 46.51
C ALA A 341 10.00 17.63 46.95
N GLU A 342 10.76 18.37 46.14
CA GLU A 342 11.11 19.76 46.39
C GLU A 342 9.88 20.68 46.31
N ILE A 343 9.03 20.52 45.29
CA ILE A 343 7.76 21.24 45.16
C ILE A 343 6.86 20.96 46.37
N LYS A 344 6.76 19.69 46.79
CA LYS A 344 5.96 19.31 47.97
C LYS A 344 6.48 19.95 49.25
N ASN A 345 7.81 20.03 49.40
CA ASN A 345 8.42 20.72 50.53
C ASN A 345 8.11 22.22 50.52
N MET A 346 8.24 22.87 49.36
CA MET A 346 7.89 24.29 49.19
C MET A 346 6.41 24.56 49.50
N LEU A 347 5.50 23.73 49.01
CA LEU A 347 4.07 23.85 49.33
C LEU A 347 3.80 23.72 50.83
N SER A 348 4.48 22.81 51.52
CA SER A 348 4.39 22.66 52.98
C SER A 348 4.86 23.92 53.72
N ILE A 349 5.96 24.54 53.26
CA ILE A 349 6.46 25.80 53.82
C ILE A 349 5.45 26.95 53.59
N TYR A 350 4.92 27.07 52.38
CA TYR A 350 3.88 28.07 52.08
C TYR A 350 2.65 27.88 52.96
N GLN A 351 2.18 26.64 53.13
CA GLN A 351 1.01 26.36 53.95
C GLN A 351 1.24 26.75 55.41
N LYS A 352 2.38 26.39 56.01
CA LYS A 352 2.75 26.84 57.37
C LYS A 352 2.79 28.38 57.47
N THR A 353 3.29 29.04 56.43
CA THR A 353 3.36 30.51 56.40
C THR A 353 1.97 31.14 56.36
N ILE A 354 1.06 30.56 55.56
CA ILE A 354 -0.35 30.98 55.49
C ILE A 354 -1.02 30.77 56.84
N ASP A 355 -0.83 29.62 57.50
CA ASP A 355 -1.41 29.34 58.81
C ASP A 355 -0.95 30.37 59.86
N VAL A 356 0.34 30.72 59.87
CA VAL A 356 0.88 31.77 60.74
C VAL A 356 0.26 33.14 60.42
N MET A 357 0.05 33.45 59.15
CA MET A 357 -0.58 34.71 58.74
C MET A 357 -2.05 34.78 59.19
N CYS A 358 -2.81 33.69 59.03
CA CYS A 358 -4.18 33.58 59.50
C CYS A 358 -4.27 33.81 61.01
N LEU A 359 -3.40 33.16 61.80
CA LEU A 359 -3.35 33.35 63.25
C LEU A 359 -3.07 34.81 63.64
N LYS A 360 -2.16 35.49 62.93
CA LYS A 360 -1.90 36.92 63.16
C LYS A 360 -3.11 37.79 62.82
N PHE A 361 -3.84 37.43 61.77
CA PHE A 361 -5.03 38.17 61.34
C PHE A 361 -6.18 37.99 62.34
N ASP A 362 -6.39 36.78 62.86
CA ASP A 362 -7.35 36.51 63.92
C ASP A 362 -7.01 37.28 65.20
N ALA A 363 -5.74 37.31 65.62
CA ALA A 363 -5.30 38.09 66.76
C ALA A 363 -5.54 39.60 66.58
N ALA A 364 -5.32 40.14 65.38
CA ALA A 364 -5.62 41.53 65.07
C ALA A 364 -7.13 41.82 65.12
N ARG A 365 -7.96 40.92 64.60
CA ARG A 365 -9.42 41.02 64.69
C ARG A 365 -9.90 41.03 66.14
N ASP A 366 -9.36 40.16 66.98
CA ASP A 366 -9.75 40.07 68.40
C ASP A 366 -9.32 41.33 69.18
N PHE A 367 -8.19 41.93 68.81
CA PHE A 367 -7.76 43.23 69.32
C PHE A 367 -8.74 44.35 68.93
N ASP A 368 -9.17 44.41 67.66
CA ASP A 368 -10.15 45.40 67.18
C ASP A 368 -11.50 45.26 67.89
N ILE A 369 -11.98 44.03 68.10
CA ILE A 369 -13.21 43.75 68.86
C ILE A 369 -13.06 44.27 70.30
N SER A 370 -11.91 44.03 70.93
CA SER A 370 -11.63 44.52 72.29
C SER A 370 -11.64 46.04 72.35
N LEU A 371 -11.04 46.72 71.37
CA LEU A 371 -11.01 48.18 71.29
C LEU A 371 -12.41 48.77 71.09
N LEU A 372 -13.25 48.12 70.28
CA LEU A 372 -14.66 48.49 70.12
C LEU A 372 -15.45 48.36 71.44
N ASN A 373 -15.22 47.31 72.21
CA ASN A 373 -15.86 47.12 73.51
C ASN A 373 -15.45 48.21 74.50
N VAL A 374 -14.15 48.52 74.60
CA VAL A 374 -13.64 49.62 75.44
C VAL A 374 -14.24 50.96 75.01
N SER A 375 -14.32 51.23 73.70
CA SER A 375 -14.96 52.45 73.18
C SER A 375 -16.43 52.54 73.59
N LYS A 376 -17.15 51.42 73.56
CA LYS A 376 -18.56 51.34 73.99
C LYS A 376 -18.71 51.60 75.48
N GLU A 377 -17.83 51.03 76.31
CA GLU A 377 -17.80 51.27 77.75
C GLU A 377 -17.53 52.74 78.08
N ILE A 378 -16.51 53.34 77.45
CA ILE A 378 -16.20 54.77 77.57
C ILE A 378 -17.43 55.61 77.20
N LYS A 379 -18.09 55.30 76.08
CA LYS A 379 -19.30 56.00 75.67
C LYS A 379 -20.41 55.90 76.72
N THR A 380 -20.64 54.72 77.30
CA THR A 380 -21.63 54.54 78.37
C THR A 380 -21.25 55.31 79.65
N GLY A 381 -19.98 55.34 80.02
CA GLY A 381 -19.47 56.11 81.16
C GLY A 381 -19.65 57.61 80.98
N ILE A 382 -19.31 58.14 79.80
CA ILE A 382 -19.53 59.56 79.45
C ILE A 382 -21.02 59.90 79.52
N GLN A 383 -21.89 59.03 79.00
CA GLN A 383 -23.34 59.22 79.08
C GLN A 383 -23.82 59.26 80.55
N GLY A 384 -23.38 58.30 81.38
CA GLY A 384 -23.73 58.27 82.80
C GLY A 384 -23.23 59.49 83.58
N MET A 385 -22.03 60.01 83.26
CA MET A 385 -21.52 61.27 83.81
C MET A 385 -22.38 62.45 83.37
N SER A 386 -22.76 62.53 82.09
CA SER A 386 -23.65 63.56 81.56
C SER A 386 -25.02 63.55 82.26
N ASP A 387 -25.60 62.38 82.46
CA ASP A 387 -26.90 62.22 83.13
C ASP A 387 -26.81 62.62 84.62
N SER A 388 -25.70 62.26 85.28
CA SER A 388 -25.41 62.64 86.67
C SER A 388 -25.21 64.15 86.83
N LEU A 389 -24.47 64.78 85.91
CA LEU A 389 -24.30 66.24 85.86
C LEU A 389 -25.63 66.93 85.65
N THR A 390 -26.44 66.46 84.70
CA THR A 390 -27.78 66.99 84.41
C THR A 390 -28.67 66.91 85.66
N THR A 391 -28.63 65.78 86.37
CA THR A 391 -29.34 65.59 87.63
C THR A 391 -28.84 66.55 88.71
N PHE A 392 -27.52 66.72 88.87
CA PHE A 392 -26.94 67.66 89.82
C PHE A 392 -27.37 69.11 89.54
N PHE A 393 -27.30 69.56 88.28
CA PHE A 393 -27.75 70.89 87.89
C PHE A 393 -29.26 71.08 88.15
N SER A 394 -30.08 70.05 87.93
CA SER A 394 -31.50 70.10 88.26
C SER A 394 -31.74 70.25 89.77
N LEU A 395 -30.99 69.54 90.61
CA LEU A 395 -31.06 69.64 92.08
C LEU A 395 -30.58 71.00 92.58
N GLN A 396 -29.51 71.57 91.99
CA GLN A 396 -29.06 72.92 92.28
C GLN A 396 -30.15 73.95 91.97
N LYS A 397 -30.79 73.85 90.80
CA LYS A 397 -31.91 74.71 90.43
C LYS A 397 -33.10 74.61 91.39
N ILE A 398 -33.36 73.41 91.93
CA ILE A 398 -34.38 73.20 92.99
C ILE A 398 -33.95 73.85 94.31
N LYS A 399 -32.67 73.71 94.70
CA LYS A 399 -32.13 74.32 95.92
C LYS A 399 -32.22 75.85 95.87
N GLU A 400 -31.88 76.44 94.74
CA GLU A 400 -31.99 77.88 94.47
C GLU A 400 -33.45 78.35 94.55
N LYS A 401 -34.40 77.62 93.94
CA LYS A 401 -35.84 77.89 94.09
C LYS A 401 -36.30 77.86 95.55
N ARG A 402 -35.84 76.89 96.36
CA ARG A 402 -36.19 76.83 97.79
C ARG A 402 -35.58 78.01 98.56
N GLN A 403 -34.33 78.38 98.28
CA GLN A 403 -33.71 79.55 98.90
C GLN A 403 -34.50 80.84 98.61
N ASN A 404 -34.92 81.03 97.36
CA ASN A 404 -35.76 82.16 96.95
C ASN A 404 -37.12 82.16 97.67
N LEU A 405 -37.73 80.99 97.86
CA LEU A 405 -38.97 80.85 98.63
C LEU A 405 -38.76 81.22 100.10
N TYR A 406 -37.68 80.76 100.73
CA TYR A 406 -37.34 81.13 102.11
C TYR A 406 -37.09 82.64 102.25
N THR A 407 -36.42 83.26 101.28
CA THR A 407 -36.24 84.73 101.29
C THR A 407 -37.58 85.44 101.20
N TYR A 408 -38.48 84.98 100.34
CA TYR A 408 -39.83 85.55 100.23
C TYR A 408 -40.62 85.42 101.54
N ILE A 409 -40.56 84.25 102.19
CA ILE A 409 -41.21 84.01 103.49
C ILE A 409 -40.64 84.95 104.56
N ILE A 410 -39.31 85.06 104.65
CA ILE A 410 -38.64 85.95 105.61
C ILE A 410 -39.04 87.40 105.36
N MET A 411 -39.02 87.86 104.10
CA MET A 411 -39.45 89.21 103.73
C MET A 411 -40.92 89.47 104.08
N SER A 412 -41.79 88.47 103.92
CA SER A 412 -43.20 88.56 104.31
C SER A 412 -43.37 88.66 105.83
N ILE A 413 -42.60 87.88 106.61
CA ILE A 413 -42.62 87.96 108.08
C ILE A 413 -42.11 89.33 108.54
N ILE A 414 -41.02 89.84 107.95
CA ILE A 414 -40.50 91.18 108.23
C ILE A 414 -41.56 92.23 107.91
N ALA A 415 -42.26 92.12 106.77
CA ALA A 415 -43.33 93.05 106.41
C ALA A 415 -44.50 93.03 107.41
N VAL A 416 -44.90 91.85 107.91
CA VAL A 416 -45.93 91.72 108.95
C VAL A 416 -45.48 92.33 110.27
N ILE A 417 -44.22 92.10 110.68
CA ILE A 417 -43.65 92.70 111.90
C ILE A 417 -43.58 94.23 111.77
N CYS A 418 -43.13 94.74 110.63
CA CYS A 418 -43.13 96.17 110.34
C CYS A 418 -44.55 96.75 110.34
N GLY A 419 -45.54 96.05 109.78
CA GLY A 419 -46.94 96.44 109.81
C GLY A 419 -47.51 96.49 111.23
N LEU A 420 -47.20 95.51 112.07
CA LEU A 420 -47.59 95.48 113.49
C LEU A 420 -46.92 96.59 114.31
N LEU A 421 -45.65 96.90 114.03
CA LEU A 421 -44.94 98.03 114.66
C LEU A 421 -45.56 99.37 114.26
N VAL A 422 -45.90 99.56 112.99
CA VAL A 422 -46.61 100.76 112.52
C VAL A 422 -47.99 100.87 113.19
N PHE A 423 -48.71 99.76 113.35
CA PHE A 423 -49.98 99.73 114.08
C PHE A 423 -49.84 100.06 115.58
N LEU A 424 -48.73 99.66 116.20
CA LEU A 424 -48.39 100.00 117.59
C LEU A 424 -47.99 101.46 117.78
N VAL A 425 -47.41 102.11 116.76
CA VAL A 425 -47.00 103.52 116.80
C VAL A 425 -48.16 104.48 116.48
N LEU A 426 -49.21 104.01 115.78
CA LEU A 426 -50.40 104.78 115.40
C LEU A 426 -51.56 104.70 116.41
N LYS A 427 -51.33 104.10 117.59
CA LYS A 427 -52.30 103.96 118.69
C LYS A 427 -51.71 104.57 119.94
#